data_AF-A0A3B3VRZ0-F1
#
_entry.id   AF-A0A3B3VRZ0-F1
#
_cell.length_a   1.000
_cell.length_b   1.000
_cell.length_c   1.000
_cell.angle_alpha   90.00
_cell.angle_beta   90.00
_cell.angle_gamma   90.00
#
_symmetry.space_group_name_H-M   'P 1'
#
loop_
_entity.id
_entity.type
_entity.pdbx_description
1 polymer ?
#
loop_
_entity_poly.entity_id
_entity_poly.type
_entity_poly.pdbx_seq_one_letter_code
_entity_poly.pdbx_strand_id
1 'polypeptide(L)'
;MIYIVIIYNNIYTYIIYKVAIADLMDEHVISYDVEKDLLPLVLSNCQYSLQRGQETISEYDLPRIQQQILTRFLQEKPLITRTGIPTLINPQGKDYESIFRAIKGKIPQVMFKLSISRELDSLSDVCEALKIVDLLLGFLSMTGGDPRMPLVTYLHDKLKMDIDEHILKPLRKCNLEHCVFLWQLLSSLKSENLLPLKRVQYKEPLTEDNRAELKGFMCRGNAGQWLLEMHEFILLVLSRPHITDRYVPGWSVKESMELYMDEKEEEIPQYVEENFPESLQLSQILEAWKYVVTSKQEWMKEG
;
A
#
# COMPACT_ATOMS: atom_id res chain seq x y z
N MET A 1 -31.33 2.66 1.58
CA MET A 1 -32.74 2.30 1.85
C MET A 1 -32.91 1.41 3.07
N ILE A 2 -32.30 0.22 3.14
CA ILE A 2 -32.43 -0.69 4.31
C ILE A 2 -32.06 0.00 5.63
N TYR A 3 -30.97 0.79 5.64
CA TYR A 3 -30.55 1.57 6.80
C TYR A 3 -31.61 2.61 7.27
N ILE A 4 -32.34 3.22 6.32
CA ILE A 4 -33.42 4.17 6.62
C ILE A 4 -34.64 3.43 7.21
N VAL A 5 -34.97 2.24 6.68
CA VAL A 5 -36.05 1.37 7.18
C VAL A 5 -35.79 0.90 8.61
N ILE A 6 -34.54 0.52 8.91
CA ILE A 6 -34.12 0.08 10.25
C ILE A 6 -34.23 1.23 11.26
N ILE A 7 -33.82 2.44 10.87
CA ILE A 7 -33.90 3.64 11.73
C ILE A 7 -35.36 4.06 11.97
N TYR A 8 -36.21 4.05 10.94
CA TYR A 8 -37.58 4.57 11.03
C TYR A 8 -38.54 3.65 11.82
N ASN A 9 -38.30 2.34 11.84
CA ASN A 9 -39.17 1.38 12.53
C ASN A 9 -38.69 0.99 13.94
N ASN A 10 -37.65 1.64 14.48
CA ASN A 10 -37.15 1.43 15.84
C ASN A 10 -36.90 -0.06 16.19
N ILE A 11 -36.39 -0.84 15.22
CA ILE A 11 -36.09 -2.26 15.39
C ILE A 11 -34.68 -2.41 15.96
N TYR A 12 -34.45 -1.90 17.18
CA TYR A 12 -33.19 -2.16 17.91
C TYR A 12 -33.17 -3.52 18.61
N THR A 13 -34.23 -4.33 18.48
CA THR A 13 -34.43 -5.58 19.24
C THR A 13 -34.51 -6.86 18.41
N TYR A 14 -34.34 -6.81 17.09
CA TYR A 14 -34.21 -8.03 16.27
C TYR A 14 -32.80 -8.20 15.74
N ILE A 15 -32.29 -9.43 15.84
CA ILE A 15 -31.01 -9.88 15.29
C ILE A 15 -30.96 -9.46 13.81
N ILE A 16 -30.02 -8.57 13.48
CA ILE A 16 -29.83 -8.10 12.10
C ILE A 16 -29.34 -9.28 11.27
N TYR A 17 -30.22 -9.83 10.42
CA TYR A 17 -29.86 -10.84 9.43
C TYR A 17 -28.85 -10.24 8.45
N LYS A 18 -27.69 -10.89 8.31
CA LYS A 18 -26.56 -10.43 7.48
C LYS A 18 -26.18 -11.51 6.48
N VAL A 19 -25.89 -11.11 5.25
CA VAL A 19 -25.45 -12.01 4.16
C VAL A 19 -24.18 -11.45 3.53
N ALA A 20 -23.22 -12.31 3.20
CA ALA A 20 -22.00 -11.92 2.47
C ALA A 20 -22.29 -11.76 0.97
N ILE A 21 -21.51 -10.92 0.28
CA ILE A 21 -21.64 -10.76 -1.18
C ILE A 21 -21.36 -12.08 -1.92
N ALA A 22 -20.46 -12.91 -1.39
CA ALA A 22 -20.18 -14.23 -1.94
C ALA A 22 -21.39 -15.18 -1.91
N ASP A 23 -22.31 -14.98 -0.97
CA ASP A 23 -23.49 -15.85 -0.75
C ASP A 23 -24.80 -15.13 -1.17
N LEU A 24 -24.68 -14.08 -1.98
CA LEU A 24 -25.83 -13.29 -2.41
C LEU A 24 -26.66 -14.07 -3.44
N MET A 25 -27.98 -14.09 -3.22
CA MET A 25 -28.98 -14.69 -4.09
C MET A 25 -29.97 -13.59 -4.48
N ASP A 26 -30.71 -13.74 -5.57
CA ASP A 26 -31.66 -12.71 -6.07
C ASP A 26 -32.68 -12.30 -5.00
N GLU A 27 -33.08 -13.24 -4.14
CA GLU A 27 -34.01 -13.04 -3.03
C GLU A 27 -33.48 -12.08 -1.95
N HIS A 28 -32.16 -11.95 -1.82
CA HIS A 28 -31.51 -11.07 -0.85
C HIS A 28 -31.49 -9.60 -1.30
N VAL A 29 -31.71 -9.33 -2.59
CA VAL A 29 -31.68 -7.98 -3.18
C VAL A 29 -33.09 -7.38 -3.19
N ILE A 30 -33.18 -6.06 -3.01
CA ILE A 30 -34.43 -5.34 -3.24
C ILE A 30 -34.61 -5.23 -4.75
N SER A 31 -35.57 -5.96 -5.29
CA SER A 31 -35.94 -5.95 -6.71
C SER A 31 -37.44 -5.70 -6.83
N TYR A 32 -37.82 -4.79 -7.73
CA TYR A 32 -39.21 -4.46 -8.05
C TYR A 32 -39.31 -3.93 -9.47
N ASP A 33 -40.46 -4.15 -10.10
CA ASP A 33 -40.84 -3.61 -11.40
C ASP A 33 -41.80 -2.43 -11.19
N VAL A 34 -41.52 -1.29 -11.84
CA VAL A 34 -42.31 -0.07 -11.65
C VAL A 34 -43.74 -0.23 -12.17
N GLU A 35 -43.93 -0.88 -13.32
CA GLU A 35 -45.23 -1.00 -13.96
C GLU A 35 -46.07 -2.13 -13.35
N LYS A 36 -45.42 -3.23 -12.97
CA LYS A 36 -46.11 -4.42 -12.44
C LYS A 36 -46.33 -4.37 -10.94
N ASP A 37 -45.41 -3.77 -10.19
CA ASP A 37 -45.42 -3.86 -8.74
C ASP A 37 -45.80 -2.52 -8.08
N LEU A 38 -45.15 -1.42 -8.48
CA LEU A 38 -45.35 -0.12 -7.83
C LEU A 38 -46.59 0.61 -8.34
N LEU A 39 -46.83 0.64 -9.65
CA LEU A 39 -47.95 1.37 -10.23
C LEU A 39 -49.31 0.86 -9.72
N PRO A 40 -49.58 -0.47 -9.69
CA PRO A 40 -50.84 -0.97 -9.15
C PRO A 40 -50.99 -0.68 -7.64
N LEU A 41 -49.88 -0.74 -6.90
CA LEU A 41 -49.85 -0.41 -5.47
C LEU A 41 -50.26 1.04 -5.24
N VAL A 42 -49.66 2.00 -5.96
CA VAL A 42 -49.97 3.43 -5.82
C VAL A 42 -51.42 3.72 -6.24
N LEU A 43 -51.86 3.20 -7.37
CA LEU A 43 -53.23 3.42 -7.87
C LEU A 43 -54.29 2.82 -6.95
N SER A 44 -54.02 1.66 -6.32
CA SER A 44 -54.95 1.03 -5.37
C SER A 44 -55.14 1.82 -4.07
N ASN A 45 -54.25 2.76 -3.77
CA ASN A 45 -54.31 3.64 -2.60
C ASN A 45 -54.61 5.11 -2.99
N CYS A 46 -55.08 5.34 -4.22
CA CYS A 46 -55.60 6.62 -4.68
C CYS A 46 -57.12 6.66 -4.45
N GLN A 47 -57.59 7.61 -3.65
CA GLN A 47 -59.00 7.83 -3.39
C GLN A 47 -59.49 9.05 -4.18
N TYR A 48 -60.66 8.91 -4.81
CA TYR A 48 -61.29 10.01 -5.55
C TYR A 48 -62.48 10.52 -4.76
N SER A 49 -62.50 11.83 -4.49
CA SER A 49 -63.66 12.49 -3.90
C SER A 49 -64.28 13.48 -4.89
N LEU A 50 -65.61 13.47 -4.95
CA LEU A 50 -66.41 14.33 -5.82
C LEU A 50 -67.35 15.16 -4.94
N GLN A 51 -67.04 16.45 -4.80
CA GLN A 51 -67.94 17.41 -4.16
C GLN A 51 -68.80 18.11 -5.21
N ARG A 52 -70.09 18.31 -4.90
CA ARG A 52 -71.08 18.82 -5.87
C ARG A 52 -70.72 20.26 -6.28
N GLY A 53 -70.24 20.44 -7.50
CA GLY A 53 -69.86 21.74 -8.07
C GLY A 53 -68.35 22.06 -8.07
N GLN A 54 -67.49 21.11 -7.73
CA GLN A 54 -66.02 21.24 -7.80
C GLN A 54 -65.38 20.13 -8.66
N GLU A 55 -64.10 20.32 -9.02
CA GLU A 55 -63.30 19.32 -9.74
C GLU A 55 -63.01 18.08 -8.87
N THR A 56 -62.79 16.93 -9.50
CA THR A 56 -62.44 15.67 -8.82
C THR A 56 -61.10 15.81 -8.10
N ILE A 57 -61.10 15.63 -6.78
CA ILE A 57 -59.88 15.66 -5.97
C ILE A 57 -59.37 14.22 -5.81
N SER A 58 -58.11 13.99 -6.18
CA SER A 58 -57.41 12.72 -5.99
C SER A 58 -56.51 12.83 -4.76
N GLU A 59 -56.69 11.94 -3.79
CA GLU A 59 -55.91 11.90 -2.55
C GLU A 59 -55.22 10.55 -2.40
N TYR A 60 -53.92 10.55 -2.08
CA TYR A 60 -53.12 9.35 -1.91
C TYR A 60 -52.89 9.06 -0.43
N ASP A 61 -53.22 7.84 0.00
CA ASP A 61 -52.93 7.36 1.36
C ASP A 61 -51.44 6.97 1.47
N LEU A 62 -50.59 7.99 1.67
CA LEU A 62 -49.14 7.81 1.79
C LEU A 62 -48.74 6.86 2.93
N PRO A 63 -49.34 6.91 4.14
CA PRO A 63 -49.06 5.94 5.20
C PRO A 63 -49.29 4.49 4.76
N ARG A 64 -50.39 4.22 4.08
CA ARG A 64 -50.72 2.87 3.60
C ARG A 64 -49.81 2.41 2.47
N ILE A 65 -49.47 3.30 1.53
CA ILE A 65 -48.49 3.04 0.48
C ILE A 65 -47.13 2.68 1.11
N GLN A 66 -46.68 3.47 2.08
CA GLN A 66 -45.42 3.22 2.79
C GLN A 66 -45.42 1.84 3.47
N GLN A 67 -46.49 1.49 4.20
CA GLN A 67 -46.59 0.20 4.87
C GLN A 67 -46.56 -0.98 3.88
N GLN A 68 -47.25 -0.85 2.75
CA GLN A 68 -47.25 -1.90 1.71
C GLN A 68 -45.87 -2.05 1.05
N ILE A 69 -45.15 -0.96 0.80
CA ILE A 69 -43.78 -1.01 0.28
C ILE A 69 -42.84 -1.68 1.27
N LEU A 70 -42.93 -1.31 2.55
CA LEU A 70 -42.13 -1.91 3.62
C LEU A 70 -42.35 -3.43 3.69
N THR A 71 -43.62 -3.84 3.75
CA THR A 71 -44.00 -5.25 3.92
C THR A 71 -43.61 -6.09 2.69
N ARG A 72 -43.80 -5.58 1.47
CA ARG A 72 -43.62 -6.36 0.24
C ARG A 72 -42.18 -6.42 -0.25
N PHE A 73 -41.41 -5.34 -0.12
CA PHE A 73 -40.10 -5.24 -0.79
C PHE A 73 -38.91 -5.14 0.18
N LEU A 74 -39.15 -4.69 1.42
CA LEU A 74 -38.07 -4.29 2.33
C LEU A 74 -37.99 -5.16 3.59
N GLN A 75 -39.09 -5.80 3.99
CA GLN A 75 -39.13 -6.72 5.10
C GLN A 75 -38.22 -7.93 4.83
N GLU A 76 -37.54 -8.42 5.88
CA GLU A 76 -36.68 -9.62 5.85
C GLU A 76 -35.45 -9.53 4.93
N LYS A 77 -35.20 -8.39 4.28
CA LYS A 77 -34.00 -8.19 3.46
C LYS A 77 -32.75 -8.14 4.35
N PRO A 78 -31.70 -8.94 4.07
CA PRO A 78 -30.48 -8.93 4.86
C PRO A 78 -29.69 -7.64 4.69
N LEU A 79 -28.84 -7.35 5.69
CA LEU A 79 -27.76 -6.40 5.53
C LEU A 79 -26.61 -7.08 4.77
N ILE A 80 -26.35 -6.63 3.55
CA ILE A 80 -25.29 -7.16 2.69
C ILE A 80 -23.92 -6.66 3.21
N THR A 81 -23.05 -7.60 3.60
CA THR A 81 -21.68 -7.32 4.03
C THR A 81 -20.70 -7.41 2.86
N ARG A 82 -19.63 -6.61 2.90
CA ARG A 82 -18.61 -6.56 1.83
C ARG A 82 -17.68 -7.79 1.75
N THR A 83 -17.94 -8.82 2.54
CA THR A 83 -17.12 -10.03 2.58
C THR A 83 -17.30 -10.81 1.27
N GLY A 84 -16.19 -11.20 0.64
CA GLY A 84 -16.21 -12.07 -0.54
C GLY A 84 -16.47 -11.39 -1.88
N ILE A 85 -16.29 -10.07 -1.99
CA ILE A 85 -16.31 -9.36 -3.28
C ILE A 85 -15.21 -9.96 -4.17
N PRO A 86 -15.52 -10.48 -5.38
CA PRO A 86 -14.54 -10.93 -6.35
C PRO A 86 -13.63 -9.75 -6.72
N THR A 87 -12.51 -9.65 -6.02
CA THR A 87 -11.53 -8.59 -6.23
C THR A 87 -10.43 -9.18 -7.08
N LEU A 88 -10.23 -8.63 -8.28
CA LEU A 88 -9.02 -8.91 -9.04
C LEU A 88 -7.85 -8.31 -8.26
N ILE A 89 -7.21 -9.12 -7.42
CA ILE A 89 -5.90 -8.79 -6.86
C ILE A 89 -4.95 -8.86 -8.04
N ASN A 90 -4.52 -7.72 -8.57
CA ASN A 90 -3.47 -7.68 -9.59
C ASN A 90 -2.14 -8.06 -8.92
N PRO A 91 -1.63 -9.29 -9.07
CA PRO A 91 -0.43 -9.75 -8.36
C PRO A 91 0.86 -9.20 -8.99
N GLN A 92 0.75 -8.37 -10.05
CA GLN A 92 1.89 -7.86 -10.81
C GLN A 92 2.81 -6.95 -9.98
N GLY A 93 2.34 -6.44 -8.83
CA GLY A 93 3.18 -5.78 -7.83
C GLY A 93 3.13 -6.56 -6.52
N LYS A 94 4.29 -7.03 -6.05
CA LYS A 94 4.42 -7.48 -4.66
C LYS A 94 4.24 -6.26 -3.76
N ASP A 95 3.31 -6.32 -2.81
CA ASP A 95 3.14 -5.30 -1.78
C ASP A 95 4.25 -5.47 -0.73
N TYR A 96 5.43 -4.94 -1.05
CA TYR A 96 6.60 -5.03 -0.19
C TYR A 96 6.39 -4.35 1.16
N GLU A 97 5.58 -3.29 1.26
CA GLU A 97 5.27 -2.64 2.52
C GLU A 97 4.53 -3.60 3.47
N SER A 98 3.50 -4.29 2.98
CA SER A 98 2.80 -5.31 3.78
C SER A 98 3.70 -6.50 4.10
N ILE A 99 4.55 -6.93 3.16
CA ILE A 99 5.52 -8.02 3.38
C ILE A 99 6.51 -7.63 4.48
N PHE A 100 7.07 -6.43 4.45
CA PHE A 100 8.02 -5.96 5.46
C PHE A 100 7.36 -5.85 6.84
N ARG A 101 6.14 -5.30 6.91
CA ARG A 101 5.38 -5.24 8.16
C ARG A 101 5.12 -6.64 8.73
N ALA A 102 4.71 -7.59 7.89
CA ALA A 102 4.47 -8.97 8.31
C ALA A 102 5.75 -9.67 8.80
N ILE A 103 6.89 -9.43 8.13
CA ILE A 103 8.18 -9.99 8.55
C ILE A 103 8.63 -9.36 9.87
N LYS A 104 8.61 -8.03 10.01
CA LYS A 104 9.00 -7.34 11.26
C LYS A 104 8.17 -7.80 12.46
N GLY A 105 6.89 -8.09 12.26
CA GLY A 105 6.02 -8.64 13.30
C GLY A 105 6.34 -10.10 13.71
N LYS A 106 7.08 -10.86 12.89
CA LYS A 106 7.42 -12.28 13.13
C LYS A 106 8.89 -12.51 13.45
N ILE A 107 9.77 -11.70 12.87
CA ILE A 107 11.22 -11.81 12.89
C ILE A 107 11.76 -10.39 13.10
N PRO A 108 12.32 -10.06 14.28
CA PRO A 108 13.02 -8.80 14.48
C PRO A 108 14.03 -8.56 13.37
N GLN A 109 13.91 -7.43 12.67
CA GLN A 109 14.82 -7.04 11.60
C GLN A 109 15.83 -6.04 12.15
N VAL A 110 17.09 -6.20 11.76
CA VAL A 110 18.18 -5.29 12.15
C VAL A 110 18.94 -4.81 10.93
N MET A 111 19.31 -3.54 10.96
CA MET A 111 20.20 -2.99 9.96
C MET A 111 21.61 -3.49 10.19
N PHE A 112 22.21 -4.06 9.15
CA PHE A 112 23.56 -4.63 9.21
C PHE A 112 24.49 -3.84 8.30
N LYS A 113 25.65 -3.41 8.80
CA LYS A 113 26.69 -2.76 7.97
C LYS A 113 27.39 -3.82 7.10
N LEU A 114 26.72 -4.31 6.06
CA LEU A 114 27.28 -5.29 5.14
C LEU A 114 27.78 -4.59 3.88
N SER A 115 28.95 -5.00 3.39
CA SER A 115 29.46 -4.59 2.08
C SER A 115 29.27 -5.73 1.06
N ILE A 116 28.03 -6.14 0.77
CA ILE A 116 27.73 -7.15 -0.27
C ILE A 116 28.10 -6.62 -1.67
N SER A 117 28.03 -5.30 -1.87
CA SER A 117 28.25 -4.68 -3.18
C SER A 117 29.64 -4.95 -3.79
N ARG A 118 30.63 -5.36 -3.00
CA ARG A 118 31.97 -5.73 -3.48
C ARG A 118 32.11 -7.22 -3.84
N GLU A 119 31.09 -8.03 -3.57
CA GLU A 119 31.12 -9.49 -3.79
C GLU A 119 30.18 -9.95 -4.93
N LEU A 120 29.30 -9.07 -5.41
CA LEU A 120 28.47 -9.29 -6.60
C LEU A 120 29.02 -8.44 -7.75
N ASP A 121 29.69 -9.10 -8.71
CA ASP A 121 30.47 -8.42 -9.74
C ASP A 121 29.64 -7.99 -10.96
N SER A 122 28.46 -8.60 -11.19
CA SER A 122 27.61 -8.30 -12.35
C SER A 122 26.16 -7.92 -11.98
N LEU A 123 25.51 -7.14 -12.84
CA LEU A 123 24.08 -6.83 -12.73
C LEU A 123 23.21 -8.10 -12.76
N SER A 124 23.67 -9.14 -13.48
CA SER A 124 22.97 -10.43 -13.53
C SER A 124 22.96 -11.07 -12.13
N ASP A 125 24.10 -11.07 -11.45
CA ASP A 125 24.23 -11.65 -10.11
C ASP A 125 23.39 -10.88 -9.08
N VAL A 126 23.37 -9.55 -9.17
CA VAL A 126 22.51 -8.70 -8.34
C VAL A 126 21.03 -9.02 -8.58
N CYS A 127 20.62 -9.17 -9.85
CA CYS A 127 19.24 -9.51 -10.18
C CYS A 127 18.86 -10.91 -9.68
N GLU A 128 19.75 -11.89 -9.78
CA GLU A 128 19.50 -13.25 -9.31
C GLU A 128 19.43 -13.33 -7.79
N ALA A 129 20.38 -12.69 -7.09
CA ALA A 129 20.34 -12.55 -5.64
C ALA A 129 19.04 -11.87 -5.19
N LEU A 130 18.61 -10.80 -5.87
CA LEU A 130 17.36 -10.11 -5.55
C LEU A 130 16.14 -11.02 -5.73
N LYS A 131 16.07 -11.84 -6.80
CA LYS A 131 14.96 -12.80 -6.99
C LYS A 131 14.90 -13.84 -5.87
N ILE A 132 16.05 -14.33 -5.41
CA ILE A 132 16.13 -15.29 -4.29
C ILE A 132 15.61 -14.64 -3.01
N VAL A 133 16.03 -13.41 -2.73
CA VAL A 133 15.57 -12.65 -1.55
C VAL A 133 14.09 -12.31 -1.67
N ASP A 134 13.61 -11.92 -2.85
CA ASP A 134 12.20 -11.67 -3.16
C ASP A 134 11.31 -12.88 -2.88
N LEU A 135 11.81 -14.09 -3.17
CA LEU A 135 11.12 -15.34 -2.87
C LEU A 135 11.15 -15.61 -1.37
N LEU A 136 12.33 -15.50 -0.74
CA LEU A 136 12.55 -15.69 0.69
C LEU A 136 11.60 -14.81 1.52
N LEU A 137 11.52 -13.50 1.22
CA LEU A 137 10.63 -12.58 1.93
C LEU A 137 9.16 -13.01 1.83
N GLY A 138 8.74 -13.51 0.67
CA GLY A 138 7.38 -14.05 0.48
C GLY A 138 7.09 -15.24 1.39
N PHE A 139 8.07 -16.10 1.64
CA PHE A 139 7.91 -17.21 2.59
C PHE A 139 7.96 -16.75 4.05
N LEU A 140 8.91 -15.87 4.40
CA LEU A 140 9.08 -15.38 5.77
C LEU A 140 7.88 -14.53 6.22
N SER A 141 7.26 -13.77 5.32
CA SER A 141 6.04 -13.01 5.63
C SER A 141 4.88 -13.91 6.02
N MET A 142 4.86 -15.16 5.56
CA MET A 142 3.84 -16.15 5.91
C MET A 142 4.24 -16.98 7.13
N THR A 143 5.48 -17.47 7.16
CA THR A 143 5.93 -18.51 8.10
C THR A 143 6.74 -18.01 9.28
N GLY A 144 7.34 -16.83 9.20
CA GLY A 144 8.33 -16.37 10.18
C GLY A 144 9.62 -17.20 10.13
N GLY A 145 10.39 -17.20 11.21
CA GLY A 145 11.65 -17.92 11.31
C GLY A 145 12.48 -17.50 12.52
N ASP A 146 13.53 -18.26 12.82
CA ASP A 146 14.51 -17.88 13.84
C ASP A 146 15.39 -16.73 13.31
N PRO A 147 15.39 -15.54 13.94
CA PRO A 147 16.17 -14.39 13.49
C PRO A 147 17.67 -14.69 13.30
N ARG A 148 18.23 -15.60 14.12
CA ARG A 148 19.66 -15.98 14.08
C ARG A 148 19.97 -17.08 13.09
N MET A 149 18.97 -17.69 12.46
CA MET A 149 19.19 -18.72 11.45
C MET A 149 19.94 -18.12 10.26
N PRO A 150 21.05 -18.75 9.81
CA PRO A 150 21.73 -18.32 8.62
C PRO A 150 20.80 -18.38 7.41
N LEU A 151 20.80 -17.34 6.60
CA LEU A 151 19.91 -17.20 5.46
C LEU A 151 20.09 -18.38 4.48
N VAL A 152 21.34 -18.77 4.23
CA VAL A 152 21.69 -19.89 3.34
C VAL A 152 21.16 -21.23 3.87
N THR A 153 21.18 -21.43 5.20
CA THR A 153 20.59 -22.63 5.82
C THR A 153 19.08 -22.68 5.59
N TYR A 154 18.38 -21.55 5.70
CA TYR A 154 16.94 -21.51 5.41
C TYR A 154 16.64 -21.82 3.94
N LEU A 155 17.38 -21.21 3.00
CA LEU A 155 17.21 -21.43 1.56
C LEU A 155 17.41 -22.92 1.18
N HIS A 156 18.48 -23.52 1.67
CA HIS A 156 18.81 -24.92 1.34
C HIS A 156 17.94 -25.92 2.11
N ASP A 157 17.81 -25.78 3.44
CA ASP A 157 17.21 -26.82 4.27
C ASP A 157 15.70 -26.71 4.35
N LYS A 158 15.14 -25.50 4.33
CA LYS A 158 13.69 -25.26 4.43
C LYS A 158 13.03 -25.08 3.08
N LEU A 159 13.58 -24.21 2.23
CA LEU A 159 13.01 -23.94 0.91
C LEU A 159 13.47 -24.95 -0.16
N LYS A 160 14.47 -25.78 0.13
CA LYS A 160 14.99 -26.80 -0.80
C LYS A 160 15.39 -26.22 -2.15
N MET A 161 16.01 -25.04 -2.13
CA MET A 161 16.47 -24.36 -3.33
C MET A 161 17.88 -24.82 -3.72
N ASP A 162 18.08 -25.09 -5.00
CA ASP A 162 19.40 -25.28 -5.61
C ASP A 162 19.85 -23.93 -6.18
N ILE A 163 20.89 -23.35 -5.61
CA ILE A 163 21.37 -21.99 -5.94
C ILE A 163 22.87 -22.08 -6.16
N ASP A 164 23.34 -21.44 -7.23
CA ASP A 164 24.76 -21.41 -7.53
C ASP A 164 25.59 -20.80 -6.40
N GLU A 165 26.73 -21.46 -6.12
CA GLU A 165 27.65 -21.09 -5.05
C GLU A 165 28.15 -19.64 -5.14
N HIS A 166 28.30 -19.10 -6.35
CA HIS A 166 28.73 -17.72 -6.59
C HIS A 166 27.70 -16.69 -6.11
N ILE A 167 26.40 -17.01 -6.15
CA ILE A 167 25.32 -16.16 -5.61
C ILE A 167 25.14 -16.39 -4.11
N LEU A 168 25.34 -17.61 -3.62
CA LEU A 168 25.21 -17.92 -2.19
C LEU A 168 26.33 -17.30 -1.35
N LYS A 169 27.55 -17.22 -1.88
CA LYS A 169 28.73 -16.76 -1.12
C LYS A 169 28.53 -15.37 -0.49
N PRO A 170 28.05 -14.34 -1.20
CA PRO A 170 27.73 -13.03 -0.60
C PRO A 170 26.64 -13.07 0.49
N LEU A 171 25.70 -14.01 0.37
CA LEU A 171 24.56 -14.15 1.28
C LEU A 171 24.89 -14.90 2.57
N ARG A 172 26.01 -15.63 2.64
CA ARG A 172 26.42 -16.41 3.82
C ARG A 172 26.62 -15.60 5.09
N LYS A 173 26.87 -14.30 4.96
CA LYS A 173 27.04 -13.37 6.09
C LYS A 173 25.70 -12.88 6.66
N CYS A 174 24.58 -13.24 6.01
CA CYS A 174 23.25 -12.82 6.41
C CYS A 174 22.53 -13.91 7.21
N ASN A 175 21.74 -13.46 8.19
CA ASN A 175 20.76 -14.25 8.91
C ASN A 175 19.35 -13.77 8.54
N LEU A 176 18.30 -14.45 9.02
CA LEU A 176 16.92 -14.04 8.76
C LEU A 176 16.56 -12.65 9.32
N GLU A 177 17.25 -12.19 10.36
CA GLU A 177 17.13 -10.82 10.90
C GLU A 177 17.66 -9.73 9.93
N HIS A 178 18.34 -10.10 8.84
CA HIS A 178 18.91 -9.15 7.87
C HIS A 178 18.15 -9.10 6.54
N CYS A 179 17.06 -9.87 6.37
CA CYS A 179 16.45 -10.08 5.05
C CYS A 179 15.83 -8.83 4.44
N VAL A 180 15.18 -7.97 5.23
CA VAL A 180 14.60 -6.71 4.72
C VAL A 180 15.71 -5.76 4.29
N PHE A 181 16.74 -5.59 5.11
CA PHE A 181 17.92 -4.79 4.76
C PHE A 181 18.61 -5.29 3.50
N LEU A 182 18.77 -6.62 3.38
CA LEU A 182 19.37 -7.25 2.22
C LEU A 182 18.58 -6.96 0.93
N TRP A 183 17.25 -7.00 1.02
CA TRP A 183 16.39 -6.62 -0.09
C TRP A 183 16.59 -5.16 -0.49
N GLN A 184 16.56 -4.23 0.47
CA GLN A 184 16.78 -2.80 0.21
C GLN A 184 18.12 -2.58 -0.50
N LEU A 185 19.17 -3.25 -0.03
CA LEU A 185 20.51 -3.15 -0.61
C LEU A 185 20.56 -3.67 -2.05
N LEU A 186 20.06 -4.88 -2.31
CA LEU A 186 20.08 -5.48 -3.64
C LEU A 186 19.18 -4.72 -4.63
N SER A 187 18.04 -4.23 -4.14
CA SER A 187 17.11 -3.41 -4.92
C SER A 187 17.73 -2.07 -5.29
N SER A 188 18.42 -1.40 -4.35
CA SER A 188 19.21 -0.19 -4.61
C SER A 188 20.28 -0.46 -5.65
N LEU A 189 21.13 -1.47 -5.46
CA LEU A 189 22.20 -1.83 -6.40
C LEU A 189 21.67 -2.10 -7.81
N LYS A 190 20.51 -2.76 -7.93
CA LYS A 190 19.84 -2.96 -9.21
C LYS A 190 19.44 -1.63 -9.85
N SER A 191 18.86 -0.69 -9.09
CA SER A 191 18.49 0.64 -9.58
C SER A 191 19.68 1.53 -9.90
N GLU A 192 20.79 1.41 -9.17
CA GLU A 192 22.05 2.11 -9.47
C GLU A 192 22.58 1.71 -10.85
N ASN A 193 22.48 0.43 -11.19
CA ASN A 193 22.85 -0.12 -12.50
C ASN A 193 21.81 0.15 -13.61
N LEU A 194 20.56 0.48 -13.25
CA LEU A 194 19.44 0.70 -14.18
C LEU A 194 18.89 2.12 -14.03
N LEU A 195 19.52 3.08 -14.71
CA LEU A 195 19.30 4.51 -14.48
C LEU A 195 17.99 5.18 -14.95
N PRO A 196 16.95 4.55 -15.53
CA PRO A 196 15.67 5.25 -15.69
C PRO A 196 14.67 4.84 -14.61
N LEU A 197 14.73 5.48 -13.43
CA LEU A 197 13.57 5.57 -12.52
C LEU A 197 12.48 6.34 -13.27
N LYS A 198 11.41 5.71 -13.78
CA LYS A 198 10.48 6.33 -14.73
C LYS A 198 9.40 7.18 -14.06
N ARG A 199 9.72 8.37 -13.52
CA ARG A 199 8.71 9.37 -13.12
C ARG A 199 9.13 10.79 -13.48
N VAL A 200 8.30 11.52 -14.21
CA VAL A 200 8.62 12.89 -14.66
C VAL A 200 8.43 13.91 -13.54
N GLN A 201 7.48 13.67 -12.63
CA GLN A 201 7.06 14.63 -11.59
C GLN A 201 8.05 14.81 -10.43
N TYR A 202 9.00 13.87 -10.26
CA TYR A 202 10.00 13.88 -9.17
C TYR A 202 11.45 13.95 -9.70
N LYS A 203 11.62 14.47 -10.92
CA LYS A 203 12.90 14.55 -11.67
C LYS A 203 13.37 15.96 -11.96
N GLU A 204 12.91 16.94 -11.19
CA GLU A 204 13.43 18.30 -11.36
C GLU A 204 14.94 18.33 -11.06
N PRO A 205 15.70 19.12 -11.82
CA PRO A 205 17.13 19.21 -11.62
C PRO A 205 17.45 19.83 -10.26
N LEU A 206 18.52 19.33 -9.64
CA LEU A 206 19.10 19.94 -8.45
C LEU A 206 19.74 21.29 -8.80
N THR A 207 19.50 22.28 -7.96
CA THR A 207 20.26 23.54 -7.94
C THR A 207 21.66 23.30 -7.36
N GLU A 208 22.60 24.19 -7.66
CA GLU A 208 23.97 24.10 -7.12
C GLU A 208 24.00 24.21 -5.59
N ASP A 209 23.13 25.05 -5.01
CA ASP A 209 22.99 25.17 -3.55
C ASP A 209 22.53 23.84 -2.93
N ASN A 210 21.50 23.20 -3.51
CA ASN A 210 21.00 21.90 -3.02
C ASN A 210 22.06 20.80 -3.17
N ARG A 211 22.91 20.84 -4.21
CA ARG A 211 24.04 19.92 -4.35
C ARG A 211 25.08 20.12 -3.25
N ALA A 212 25.42 21.37 -2.95
CA ALA A 212 26.39 21.71 -1.90
C ALA A 212 25.90 21.27 -0.51
N GLU A 213 24.63 21.53 -0.20
CA GLU A 213 24.00 21.12 1.05
C GLU A 213 23.93 19.58 1.18
N LEU A 214 23.50 18.89 0.12
CA LEU A 214 23.50 17.42 0.07
C LEU A 214 24.91 16.86 0.26
N LYS A 215 25.93 17.41 -0.41
CA LYS A 215 27.32 16.98 -0.22
C LYS A 215 27.76 17.15 1.24
N GLY A 216 27.47 18.30 1.85
CA GLY A 216 27.78 18.57 3.26
C GLY A 216 27.10 17.60 4.23
N PHE A 217 25.86 17.20 3.94
CA PHE A 217 25.13 16.20 4.71
C PHE A 217 25.73 14.79 4.57
N MET A 218 26.07 14.38 3.34
CA MET A 218 26.55 13.02 3.04
C MET A 218 27.95 12.74 3.58
N CYS A 219 28.83 13.74 3.62
CA CYS A 219 30.19 13.61 4.17
C CYS A 219 30.22 13.27 5.67
N ARG A 220 29.10 13.36 6.39
CA ARG A 220 29.00 13.04 7.83
C ARG A 220 28.83 11.54 8.13
N GLY A 221 28.98 10.66 7.13
CA GLY A 221 28.89 9.20 7.28
C GLY A 221 27.47 8.63 7.18
N ASN A 222 26.47 9.47 6.89
CA ASN A 222 25.05 9.09 6.88
C ASN A 222 24.53 8.64 5.50
N ALA A 223 25.39 8.67 4.48
CA ALA A 223 24.99 8.45 3.09
C ALA A 223 24.42 7.05 2.82
N GLY A 224 24.96 6.02 3.46
CA GLY A 224 24.55 4.64 3.22
C GLY A 224 23.11 4.36 3.61
N GLN A 225 22.71 4.76 4.83
CA GLN A 225 21.35 4.53 5.34
C GLN A 225 20.34 5.39 4.59
N TRP A 226 20.64 6.67 4.42
CA TRP A 226 19.76 7.57 3.69
C TRP A 226 19.51 7.11 2.25
N LEU A 227 20.53 6.61 1.55
CA LEU A 227 20.38 6.10 0.19
C LEU A 227 19.40 4.92 0.11
N LEU A 228 19.46 3.99 1.07
CA LEU A 228 18.59 2.83 1.09
C LEU A 228 17.15 3.21 1.44
N GLU A 229 16.96 4.06 2.44
CA GLU A 229 15.63 4.54 2.85
C GLU A 229 14.96 5.37 1.74
N MET A 230 15.71 6.27 1.10
CA MET A 230 15.17 7.05 -0.02
C MET A 230 14.90 6.17 -1.24
N HIS A 231 15.74 5.16 -1.50
CA HIS A 231 15.47 4.19 -2.57
C HIS A 231 14.16 3.45 -2.33
N GLU A 232 13.94 2.94 -1.11
CA GLU A 232 12.70 2.29 -0.73
C GLU A 232 11.50 3.24 -0.90
N PHE A 233 11.59 4.46 -0.36
CA PHE A 233 10.52 5.46 -0.45
C PHE A 233 10.18 5.78 -1.91
N ILE A 234 11.18 5.99 -2.75
CA ILE A 234 11.02 6.22 -4.19
C ILE A 234 10.33 5.03 -4.86
N LEU A 235 10.80 3.81 -4.59
CA LEU A 235 10.40 2.60 -5.31
C LEU A 235 9.03 2.06 -4.86
N LEU A 236 8.71 2.14 -3.57
CA LEU A 236 7.49 1.54 -3.02
C LEU A 236 6.35 2.54 -2.89
N VAL A 237 6.65 3.78 -2.52
CA VAL A 237 5.65 4.81 -2.24
C VAL A 237 5.49 5.74 -3.43
N LEU A 238 6.55 6.47 -3.78
CA LEU A 238 6.50 7.46 -4.86
C LEU A 238 6.32 6.82 -6.23
N SER A 239 6.39 5.49 -6.35
CA SER A 239 6.11 4.72 -7.58
C SER A 239 4.65 4.28 -7.75
N ARG A 240 3.76 4.67 -6.83
CA ARG A 240 2.31 4.37 -6.90
C ARG A 240 1.55 5.32 -7.83
N PRO A 241 0.50 4.86 -8.54
CA PRO A 241 -0.33 5.76 -9.34
C PRO A 241 -1.06 6.77 -8.44
N HIS A 242 -1.29 7.99 -8.93
CA HIS A 242 -1.97 9.09 -8.21
C HIS A 242 -1.37 9.49 -6.86
N ILE A 243 -0.11 9.12 -6.60
CA ILE A 243 0.56 9.42 -5.32
C ILE A 243 0.75 10.93 -5.09
N THR A 244 0.70 11.76 -6.14
CA THR A 244 0.84 13.22 -6.08
C THR A 244 -0.22 13.93 -5.25
N ASP A 245 -1.37 13.30 -5.02
CA ASP A 245 -2.44 13.85 -4.16
C ASP A 245 -2.05 13.80 -2.68
N ARG A 246 -1.14 12.88 -2.33
CA ARG A 246 -0.64 12.67 -0.97
C ARG A 246 0.78 13.20 -0.78
N TYR A 247 1.62 13.03 -1.79
CA TYR A 247 3.02 13.46 -1.81
C TYR A 247 3.21 14.51 -2.88
N VAL A 248 2.94 15.76 -2.50
CA VAL A 248 2.97 16.91 -3.40
C VAL A 248 4.44 17.23 -3.75
N PRO A 249 4.82 17.32 -5.04
CA PRO A 249 6.21 17.57 -5.44
C PRO A 249 6.85 18.84 -4.84
N GLY A 250 6.04 19.85 -4.51
CA GLY A 250 6.54 21.10 -3.92
C GLY A 250 6.89 21.01 -2.43
N TRP A 251 6.52 19.93 -1.73
CA TRP A 251 6.88 19.73 -0.32
C TRP A 251 8.38 19.51 -0.16
N SER A 252 8.90 19.77 1.04
CA SER A 252 10.27 19.37 1.35
C SER A 252 10.38 17.84 1.42
N VAL A 253 11.57 17.32 1.13
CA VAL A 253 11.87 15.90 1.31
C VAL A 253 11.77 15.52 2.78
N LYS A 254 12.09 16.44 3.71
CA LYS A 254 12.03 16.20 5.16
C LYS A 254 10.60 15.96 5.64
N GLU A 255 9.67 16.87 5.33
CA GLU A 255 8.24 16.71 5.65
C GLU A 255 7.66 15.44 5.02
N SER A 256 8.07 15.12 3.80
CA SER A 256 7.64 13.90 3.11
C SER A 256 8.17 12.64 3.80
N MET A 257 9.40 12.70 4.32
CA MET A 257 10.03 11.60 5.06
C MET A 257 9.38 11.40 6.42
N GLU A 258 8.97 12.46 7.12
CA GLU A 258 8.19 12.39 8.36
C GLU A 258 6.91 11.58 8.14
N LEU A 259 6.11 11.95 7.13
CA LEU A 259 4.88 11.22 6.79
C LEU A 259 5.16 9.76 6.42
N TYR A 260 6.22 9.50 5.65
CA TYR A 260 6.61 8.14 5.27
C TYR A 260 7.02 7.30 6.48
N MET A 261 7.80 7.85 7.41
CA MET A 261 8.27 7.14 8.60
C MET A 261 7.14 6.85 9.59
N ASP A 262 6.20 7.78 9.75
CA ASP A 262 4.98 7.56 10.54
C ASP A 262 4.17 6.37 10.02
N GLU A 263 4.01 6.26 8.69
CA GLU A 263 3.30 5.14 8.06
C GLU A 263 4.05 3.81 8.12
N LYS A 264 5.39 3.89 8.15
CA LYS A 264 6.28 2.75 8.31
C LYS A 264 6.37 2.27 9.76
N GLU A 265 5.85 3.06 10.71
CA GLU A 265 5.96 2.86 12.15
C GLU A 265 7.45 2.82 12.60
N GLU A 266 8.27 3.69 12.03
CA GLU A 266 9.70 3.82 12.36
C GLU A 266 10.04 5.24 12.81
N GLU A 267 11.04 5.35 13.68
CA GLU A 267 11.55 6.65 14.11
C GLU A 267 12.40 7.29 13.00
N ILE A 268 12.28 8.61 12.86
CA ILE A 268 13.12 9.37 11.96
C ILE A 268 14.56 9.33 12.50
N PRO A 269 15.55 8.97 11.68
CA PRO A 269 16.93 8.98 12.16
C PRO A 269 17.36 10.40 12.57
N GLN A 270 17.92 10.53 13.77
CA GLN A 270 18.36 11.81 14.36
C GLN A 270 19.24 12.64 13.39
N TYR A 271 20.08 11.98 12.61
CA TYR A 271 20.94 12.66 11.65
C TYR A 271 20.15 13.40 10.56
N VAL A 272 18.96 12.91 10.18
CA VAL A 272 18.05 13.57 9.24
C VAL A 272 17.38 14.75 9.94
N GLU A 273 16.85 14.54 11.14
CA GLU A 273 16.12 15.55 11.88
C GLU A 273 16.96 16.82 12.12
N GLU A 274 18.22 16.64 12.50
CA GLU A 274 19.12 17.74 12.87
C GLU A 274 19.85 18.40 11.69
N ASN A 275 20.16 17.64 10.63
CA ASN A 275 21.14 18.08 9.63
C ASN A 275 20.67 18.01 8.18
N PHE A 276 19.48 17.47 7.91
CA PHE A 276 19.00 17.34 6.54
C PHE A 276 18.57 18.71 5.96
N PRO A 277 18.87 19.00 4.69
CA PRO A 277 18.50 20.28 4.07
C PRO A 277 16.99 20.47 3.96
N GLU A 278 16.47 21.58 4.53
CA GLU A 278 15.05 21.96 4.44
C GLU A 278 14.65 22.45 3.04
N SER A 279 15.63 22.94 2.28
CA SER A 279 15.48 23.52 0.93
C SER A 279 15.17 22.48 -0.15
N LEU A 280 15.48 21.20 0.09
CA LEU A 280 15.39 20.16 -0.91
C LEU A 280 13.94 19.74 -1.11
N GLN A 281 13.41 20.01 -2.30
CA GLN A 281 12.03 19.68 -2.64
C GLN A 281 11.89 18.23 -3.09
N LEU A 282 10.72 17.65 -2.83
CA LEU A 282 10.37 16.29 -3.24
C LEU A 282 10.41 16.15 -4.77
N SER A 283 10.14 17.21 -5.53
CA SER A 283 10.28 17.24 -6.99
C SER A 283 11.70 16.92 -7.46
N GLN A 284 12.71 17.08 -6.61
CA GLN A 284 14.13 16.86 -6.93
C GLN A 284 14.67 15.52 -6.39
N ILE A 285 13.87 14.73 -5.68
CA ILE A 285 14.35 13.56 -4.92
C ILE A 285 15.04 12.50 -5.78
N LEU A 286 14.59 12.28 -7.02
CA LEU A 286 15.23 11.30 -7.91
C LEU A 286 16.61 11.75 -8.35
N GLU A 287 16.78 13.04 -8.62
CA GLU A 287 18.07 13.61 -9.00
C GLU A 287 18.99 13.70 -7.77
N ALA A 288 18.46 13.99 -6.58
CA ALA A 288 19.18 13.92 -5.31
C ALA A 288 19.73 12.51 -5.06
N TRP A 289 18.88 11.48 -5.17
CA TRP A 289 19.30 10.10 -4.97
C TRP A 289 20.40 9.70 -5.97
N LYS A 290 20.22 9.99 -7.26
CA LYS A 290 21.25 9.73 -8.29
C LYS A 290 22.56 10.45 -8.00
N TYR A 291 22.50 11.73 -7.65
CA TYR A 291 23.68 12.53 -7.34
C TYR A 291 24.48 11.90 -6.18
N VAL A 292 23.80 11.44 -5.15
CA VAL A 292 24.43 10.81 -3.99
C VAL A 292 25.02 9.46 -4.37
N VAL A 293 24.32 8.64 -5.17
CA VAL A 293 24.83 7.36 -5.70
C VAL A 293 26.12 7.56 -6.49
N THR A 294 26.14 8.50 -7.45
CA THR A 294 27.31 8.73 -8.31
C THR A 294 28.48 9.32 -7.51
N SER A 295 28.19 10.24 -6.62
CA SER A 295 29.22 10.93 -5.83
C SER A 295 29.78 10.07 -4.70
N LYS A 296 29.04 9.04 -4.23
CA LYS A 296 29.52 8.07 -3.23
C LYS A 296 30.83 7.42 -3.65
N GLN A 297 31.03 7.12 -4.94
CA GLN A 297 32.29 6.53 -5.43
C GLN A 297 33.48 7.50 -5.38
N GLU A 298 33.22 8.80 -5.48
CA GLU A 298 34.22 9.86 -5.43
C GLU A 298 34.56 10.21 -3.97
N TRP A 299 33.54 10.38 -3.12
CA TRP A 299 33.74 10.71 -1.70
C TRP A 299 34.39 9.57 -0.90
N MET A 300 34.17 8.30 -1.29
CA MET A 300 34.88 7.15 -0.69
C MET A 300 36.37 7.06 -1.09
N LYS A 301 36.84 7.86 -2.05
CA LYS A 301 38.28 7.93 -2.42
C LYS A 301 38.99 9.12 -1.78
N GLU A 302 38.25 10.12 -1.28
CA GLU A 302 38.79 11.37 -0.71
C GLU A 302 38.85 11.37 0.83
N GLY A 303 38.40 10.31 1.50
CA GLY A 303 38.49 10.12 2.95
C GLY A 303 39.32 8.90 3.33
#